data_AF-A0A7T7FD52-F1
#
_entry.id   AF-A0A7T7FD52-F1
#
_cell.length_a   1.000
_cell.length_b   1.000
_cell.length_c   1.000
_cell.angle_alpha   90.00
_cell.angle_beta   90.00
_cell.angle_gamma   90.00
#
_symmetry.space_group_name_H-M   'P 1'
#
loop_
_entity.id
_entity.type
_entity.pdbx_description
1 polymer ?
#
loop_
_entity_poly.entity_id
_entity_poly.type
_entity_poly.pdbx_seq_one_letter_code
_entity_poly.pdbx_strand_id
1 'polypeptide(L)'
;MANPQSRLLINQKVLAIFNEPHAYISPSHYEKELVVPTWNYIAVHAYGQVSIIDEVDSKLTMLKEMITFYNDIDYLKKWITMPLDYKIKMAKGIVAFEIIVDDLQAKMKLSQNKAETEKDRIIETLSSKDSAQQQVAEYMRRQQENGA
;
A
#
# COMPACT_ATOMS: atom_id res chain seq x y z
N MET A 1 21.34 15.64 5.15
CA MET A 1 20.89 16.32 3.92
C MET A 1 19.66 15.56 3.40
N ALA A 2 18.68 16.26 2.83
CA ALA A 2 17.48 15.64 2.29
C ALA A 2 17.81 14.70 1.12
N ASN A 3 16.99 13.67 0.91
CA ASN A 3 17.16 12.70 -0.19
C ASN A 3 17.22 13.45 -1.54
N PRO A 4 18.27 13.23 -2.37
CA PRO A 4 18.40 13.86 -3.70
C PRO A 4 17.18 13.74 -4.61
N GLN A 5 16.38 12.68 -4.47
CA GLN A 5 15.15 12.45 -5.23
C GLN A 5 14.18 13.63 -5.12
N SER A 6 14.12 14.32 -3.98
CA SER A 6 13.24 15.48 -3.76
C SER A 6 13.41 16.60 -4.80
N ARG A 7 14.63 16.78 -5.31
CA ARG A 7 14.94 17.78 -6.37
C ARG A 7 14.42 17.37 -7.74
N LEU A 8 14.18 16.06 -7.94
CA LEU A 8 13.69 15.50 -9.19
C LEU A 8 12.16 15.41 -9.24
N LEU A 9 11.47 15.69 -8.12
CA LEU A 9 10.00 15.60 -8.06
C LEU A 9 9.31 16.78 -8.76
N ILE A 10 9.96 17.94 -8.80
CA ILE A 10 9.37 19.17 -9.34
C ILE A 10 9.24 19.06 -10.87
N ASN A 11 8.07 19.38 -11.40
CA ASN A 11 7.73 19.33 -12.84
C ASN A 11 7.83 17.93 -13.48
N GLN A 12 7.76 16.86 -12.68
CA GLN A 12 7.72 15.49 -13.19
C GLN A 12 6.39 14.84 -12.85
N LYS A 13 5.89 14.01 -13.76
CA LYS A 13 4.82 13.06 -13.44
C LYS A 13 5.43 11.90 -12.64
N VAL A 14 4.92 11.68 -11.45
CA VAL A 14 5.39 10.63 -10.54
C VAL A 14 4.41 9.47 -10.49
N LEU A 15 4.87 8.34 -9.95
CA LEU A 15 4.08 7.14 -9.72
C LEU A 15 4.27 6.70 -8.26
N ALA A 16 3.17 6.65 -7.51
CA ALA A 16 3.09 5.97 -6.22
C ALA A 16 2.47 4.59 -6.40
N ILE A 17 3.13 3.54 -5.89
CA ILE A 17 2.70 2.15 -6.01
C ILE A 17 2.32 1.62 -4.63
N PHE A 18 1.12 1.06 -4.52
CA PHE A 18 0.65 0.29 -3.37
C PHE A 18 0.46 -1.16 -3.83
N ASN A 19 1.23 -2.11 -3.31
CA ASN A 19 1.44 -3.44 -3.92
C ASN A 19 1.13 -4.65 -3.02
N GLU A 20 0.22 -4.50 -2.06
CA GLU A 20 -0.22 -5.59 -1.17
C GLU A 20 -1.75 -5.72 -1.20
N PRO A 21 -2.30 -6.92 -0.94
CA PRO A 21 -1.61 -8.17 -0.61
C PRO A 21 -1.13 -8.97 -1.85
N HIS A 22 -0.16 -9.87 -1.67
CA HIS A 22 0.26 -10.85 -2.69
C HIS A 22 0.60 -12.24 -2.13
N ALA A 23 0.49 -13.28 -2.96
CA ALA A 23 0.77 -14.66 -2.58
C ALA A 23 1.22 -15.52 -3.78
N TYR A 24 2.19 -16.40 -3.54
CA TYR A 24 2.54 -17.46 -4.47
C TYR A 24 1.45 -18.53 -4.50
N ILE A 25 1.05 -18.96 -5.69
CA ILE A 25 0.07 -20.01 -5.92
C ILE A 25 0.78 -21.22 -6.50
N SER A 26 0.84 -22.28 -5.69
CA SER A 26 1.44 -23.54 -6.07
C SER A 26 0.60 -24.26 -7.13
N PRO A 27 1.23 -24.87 -8.15
CA PRO A 27 0.57 -25.78 -9.07
C PRO A 27 -0.16 -26.95 -8.39
N SER A 28 0.24 -27.32 -7.17
CA SER A 28 -0.38 -28.40 -6.38
C SER A 28 -1.86 -28.16 -6.03
N HIS A 29 -2.37 -26.94 -6.23
CA HIS A 29 -3.79 -26.64 -6.03
C HIS A 29 -4.67 -27.01 -7.24
N TYR A 30 -4.05 -27.23 -8.41
CA TYR A 30 -4.76 -27.49 -9.65
C TYR A 30 -4.93 -28.98 -9.91
N GLU A 31 -5.99 -29.34 -10.62
CA GLU A 31 -6.28 -30.75 -10.95
C GLU A 31 -5.52 -31.23 -12.20
N LYS A 32 -5.20 -30.30 -13.09
CA LYS A 32 -4.50 -30.61 -14.34
C LYS A 32 -3.00 -30.73 -14.11
N GLU A 33 -2.36 -31.68 -14.77
CA GLU A 33 -0.90 -31.86 -14.72
C GLU A 33 -0.13 -30.75 -15.48
N LEU A 34 -0.71 -30.20 -16.55
CA LEU A 34 -0.10 -29.16 -17.37
C LEU A 34 -0.50 -27.76 -16.88
N VAL A 35 0.12 -27.33 -15.79
CA VAL A 35 -0.13 -26.04 -15.13
C VAL A 35 1.19 -25.40 -14.71
N VAL A 36 1.21 -24.07 -14.69
CA VAL A 36 2.40 -23.30 -14.30
C VAL A 36 2.17 -22.59 -12.95
N PRO A 37 3.23 -22.40 -12.15
CA PRO A 37 3.14 -21.60 -10.93
C PRO A 37 2.81 -20.14 -11.26
N THR A 38 2.20 -19.44 -10.31
CA THR A 38 1.81 -18.04 -10.49
C THR A 38 1.80 -17.27 -9.18
N TRP A 39 1.69 -15.95 -9.26
CA TRP A 39 1.37 -15.08 -8.14
C TRP A 39 -0.04 -14.50 -8.29
N ASN A 40 -0.75 -14.46 -7.17
CA ASN A 40 -1.91 -13.60 -6.98
C ASN A 40 -1.46 -12.32 -6.26
N TYR A 41 -2.03 -11.18 -6.66
CA TYR A 41 -1.69 -9.89 -6.10
C TYR A 41 -2.78 -8.86 -6.36
N ILE A 42 -2.78 -7.81 -5.53
CA ILE A 42 -3.54 -6.58 -5.73
C ILE A 42 -2.54 -5.42 -5.73
N ALA A 43 -2.69 -4.52 -6.70
CA ALA A 43 -1.87 -3.33 -6.78
C ALA A 43 -2.68 -2.12 -7.25
N VAL A 44 -2.33 -0.96 -6.72
CA VAL A 44 -2.83 0.34 -7.16
C VAL A 44 -1.63 1.23 -7.52
N HIS A 45 -1.68 1.78 -8.72
CA HIS A 45 -0.73 2.74 -9.25
C HIS A 45 -1.42 4.10 -9.33
N ALA A 46 -0.94 5.06 -8.54
CA ALA A 46 -1.42 6.43 -8.54
C ALA A 46 -0.39 7.33 -9.23
N TYR A 47 -0.74 7.85 -10.40
CA TYR A 47 0.09 8.80 -11.12
C TYR A 47 -0.38 10.23 -10.83
N GLY A 48 0.55 11.16 -10.78
CA GLY A 48 0.21 12.56 -10.53
C GLY A 48 1.40 13.49 -10.59
N GLN A 49 1.16 14.74 -10.25
CA GLN A 49 2.19 15.77 -10.14
C GLN A 49 2.47 16.10 -8.68
N VAL A 50 3.74 16.42 -8.38
CA VAL A 50 4.16 16.76 -7.02
C VAL A 50 4.07 18.26 -6.78
N SER A 51 3.50 18.64 -5.64
CA SER A 51 3.60 19.99 -5.08
C SER A 51 4.44 19.94 -3.80
N ILE A 52 5.47 20.80 -3.72
CA ILE A 52 6.34 20.87 -2.53
C ILE A 52 5.66 21.73 -1.46
N ILE A 53 5.71 21.26 -0.22
CA ILE A 53 5.15 21.94 0.95
C ILE A 53 6.31 22.49 1.77
N ASP A 54 6.51 23.80 1.71
CA ASP A 54 7.63 24.47 2.41
C ASP A 54 7.27 24.99 3.80
N GLU A 55 5.99 25.33 4.01
CA GLU A 55 5.48 25.88 5.27
C GLU A 55 5.69 24.92 6.44
N VAL A 56 6.38 25.40 7.47
CA VAL A 56 6.73 24.57 8.64
C VAL A 56 5.48 24.07 9.36
N ASP A 57 4.46 24.90 9.52
CA ASP A 57 3.22 24.51 10.21
C ASP A 57 2.46 23.41 9.46
N SER A 58 2.46 23.47 8.13
CA SER A 58 1.90 22.44 7.25
C SER A 58 2.66 21.11 7.41
N LYS A 59 4.00 21.15 7.47
CA LYS A 59 4.83 19.96 7.78
C LYS A 59 4.51 19.36 9.14
N LEU A 60 4.35 20.18 10.17
CA LEU A 60 4.01 19.73 11.52
C LEU A 60 2.61 19.10 11.58
N THR A 61 1.67 19.65 10.82
CA THR A 61 0.31 19.12 10.68
C THR A 61 0.33 17.74 10.04
N MET A 62 1.01 17.58 8.90
CA MET A 62 1.16 16.28 8.21
C MET A 62 1.81 15.22 9.10
N LEU A 63 2.85 15.57 9.87
CA LEU A 63 3.48 14.65 10.81
C LEU A 63 2.50 14.19 11.90
N LYS A 64 1.69 15.11 12.43
CA LYS A 64 0.66 14.78 13.43
C LYS A 64 -0.44 13.89 12.84
N GLU A 65 -0.88 14.18 11.63
CA GLU A 65 -1.86 13.37 10.89
C GLU A 65 -1.34 11.96 10.64
N MET A 66 -0.08 11.82 10.24
CA MET A 66 0.57 10.50 10.08
C MET A 66 0.58 9.71 11.39
N ILE A 67 0.96 10.32 12.51
CA ILE A 67 0.93 9.66 13.83
C ILE A 67 -0.49 9.20 14.18
N THR A 68 -1.48 10.05 13.87
CA THR A 68 -2.90 9.77 14.14
C THR A 68 -3.42 8.63 13.25
N PHE A 69 -3.04 8.63 11.97
CA PHE A 69 -3.41 7.61 10.99
C PHE A 69 -2.95 6.22 11.42
N TYR A 70 -1.71 6.09 11.93
CA TYR A 70 -1.19 4.83 12.45
C TYR A 70 -1.69 4.49 13.87
N ASN A 71 -2.59 5.31 14.42
CA ASN A 71 -3.15 5.14 15.77
C ASN A 71 -2.08 4.96 16.86
N ASP A 72 -0.93 5.63 16.72
CA ASP A 72 0.14 5.59 17.72
C ASP A 72 -0.16 6.62 18.83
N ILE A 73 -1.15 6.27 19.66
CA ILE A 73 -1.69 7.14 20.72
C ILE A 73 -0.59 7.55 21.71
N ASP A 74 0.32 6.63 22.04
CA ASP A 74 1.37 6.90 23.01
C ASP A 74 2.46 7.82 22.45
N TYR A 75 2.80 7.68 21.17
CA TYR A 75 3.66 8.65 20.52
C TYR A 75 2.96 9.99 20.32
N LEU A 76 1.67 10.03 20.03
CA LEU A 76 0.91 11.29 19.89
C LEU A 76 0.97 12.12 21.17
N LYS A 77 0.86 11.50 22.36
CA LYS A 77 1.02 12.20 23.65
C LYS A 77 2.40 12.84 23.77
N LYS A 78 3.46 12.09 23.41
CA LYS A 78 4.86 12.60 23.40
C LYS A 78 5.03 13.73 22.38
N TRP A 79 4.44 13.57 21.20
CA TRP A 79 4.45 14.59 20.16
C TRP A 79 3.81 15.87 20.66
N ILE A 80 2.63 15.83 21.31
CA ILE A 80 1.95 17.03 21.80
C ILE A 80 2.82 17.80 22.80
N THR A 81 3.44 17.12 23.76
CA THR A 81 4.25 17.76 24.82
C THR A 81 5.67 18.15 24.39
N MET A 82 6.12 17.70 23.21
CA MET A 82 7.46 17.99 22.71
C MET A 82 7.66 19.49 22.41
N PRO A 83 8.82 20.08 22.77
CA PRO A 83 9.11 21.49 22.54
C PRO A 83 8.93 21.91 21.07
N LEU A 84 8.30 23.06 20.85
CA LEU A 84 7.97 23.54 19.50
C LEU A 84 9.22 23.85 18.68
N ASP A 85 10.23 24.46 19.29
CA ASP A 85 11.53 24.76 18.67
C ASP A 85 12.22 23.48 18.15
N TYR A 86 12.15 22.39 18.92
CA TYR A 86 12.67 21.09 18.52
C TYR A 86 11.90 20.54 17.31
N LYS A 87 10.56 20.58 17.34
CA LYS A 87 9.72 20.14 16.20
C LYS A 87 10.03 20.92 14.93
N ILE A 88 10.11 22.25 15.03
CA ILE A 88 10.45 23.14 13.91
C ILE A 88 11.84 22.79 13.36
N LYS A 89 12.82 22.58 14.24
CA LYS A 89 14.18 22.19 13.83
C LYS A 89 14.19 20.86 13.07
N MET A 90 13.43 19.86 13.51
CA MET A 90 13.31 18.57 12.83
C MET A 90 12.56 18.71 11.49
N ALA A 91 11.47 19.48 11.46
CA ALA A 91 10.68 19.71 10.25
C ALA A 91 11.47 20.40 9.13
N LYS A 92 12.44 21.26 9.47
CA LYS A 92 13.37 21.86 8.49
C LYS A 92 14.30 20.83 7.83
N GLY A 93 14.49 19.66 8.44
CA GLY A 93 15.31 18.57 7.92
C GLY A 93 14.61 17.70 6.86
N ILE A 94 13.29 17.87 6.67
CA ILE A 94 12.48 17.08 5.75
C ILE A 94 11.92 17.93 4.61
N VAL A 95 11.74 17.30 3.45
CA VAL A 95 10.97 17.84 2.33
C VAL A 95 9.60 17.18 2.38
N ALA A 96 8.58 17.97 2.67
CA ALA A 96 7.20 17.51 2.59
C ALA A 96 6.65 17.84 1.20
N PHE A 97 5.76 17.00 0.72
CA PHE A 97 5.14 17.16 -0.59
C PHE A 97 3.82 16.41 -0.63
N GLU A 98 2.97 16.78 -1.58
CA GLU A 98 1.74 16.09 -1.93
C GLU A 98 1.79 15.63 -3.39
N ILE A 99 1.05 14.55 -3.70
CA ILE A 99 0.86 14.08 -5.07
C ILE A 99 -0.58 14.37 -5.45
N ILE A 100 -0.78 15.29 -6.39
CA ILE A 100 -2.09 15.55 -6.99
C ILE A 100 -2.32 14.47 -8.04
N VAL A 101 -3.07 13.44 -7.64
CA VAL A 101 -3.33 12.25 -8.48
C VAL A 101 -4.27 12.61 -9.62
N ASP A 102 -3.86 12.31 -10.85
CA ASP A 102 -4.63 12.56 -12.08
C ASP A 102 -5.03 11.27 -12.83
N ASP A 103 -4.39 10.15 -12.50
CA ASP A 103 -4.68 8.82 -13.05
C ASP A 103 -4.48 7.74 -11.98
N LEU A 104 -5.47 6.88 -11.83
CA LEU A 104 -5.46 5.79 -10.87
C LEU A 104 -5.73 4.46 -11.60
N GLN A 105 -4.75 3.58 -11.55
CA GLN A 105 -4.82 2.27 -12.20
C GLN A 105 -4.77 1.17 -11.14
N ALA A 106 -5.72 0.24 -11.19
CA ALA A 106 -5.78 -0.89 -10.27
C ALA A 106 -5.65 -2.22 -11.01
N LYS A 107 -4.96 -3.18 -10.39
CA LYS A 107 -4.87 -4.55 -10.89
C LYS A 107 -5.16 -5.54 -9.78
N MET A 108 -6.03 -6.49 -10.08
CA MET A 108 -6.30 -7.65 -9.26
C MET A 108 -6.10 -8.92 -10.10
N LYS A 109 -5.20 -9.78 -9.65
CA LYS A 109 -5.02 -11.12 -10.22
C LYS A 109 -5.17 -12.10 -9.08
N LEU A 110 -6.28 -12.83 -9.07
CA LEU A 110 -6.76 -13.61 -7.93
C LEU A 110 -7.24 -15.00 -8.37
N SER A 111 -6.56 -15.61 -9.35
CA SER A 111 -6.96 -16.90 -9.94
C SER A 111 -8.40 -16.95 -10.46
N GLN A 112 -8.98 -15.81 -10.88
CA GLN A 112 -10.39 -15.72 -11.28
C GLN A 112 -10.78 -16.65 -12.45
N ASN A 113 -9.81 -17.07 -13.26
CA ASN A 113 -9.98 -17.96 -14.40
C ASN A 113 -9.90 -19.47 -14.06
N LYS A 114 -9.78 -19.83 -12.78
CA LYS A 114 -9.72 -21.22 -12.31
C LYS A 114 -11.11 -21.78 -12.01
N ALA A 115 -11.21 -23.11 -11.93
CA ALA A 115 -12.44 -23.77 -11.49
C ALA A 115 -12.75 -23.41 -10.02
N GLU A 116 -14.02 -23.46 -9.63
CA GLU A 116 -14.43 -23.12 -8.25
C GLU A 116 -13.72 -24.01 -7.22
N THR A 117 -13.65 -25.32 -7.46
CA THR A 117 -12.95 -26.26 -6.58
C THR A 117 -11.46 -25.91 -6.39
N GLU A 118 -10.80 -25.43 -7.45
CA GLU A 118 -9.39 -24.99 -7.38
C GLU A 118 -9.27 -23.67 -6.61
N LYS A 119 -10.20 -22.73 -6.80
CA LYS A 119 -10.25 -21.47 -6.03
C LYS A 119 -10.44 -21.77 -4.54
N ASP A 120 -11.33 -22.67 -4.19
CA ASP A 120 -11.63 -23.03 -2.80
C ASP A 120 -10.40 -23.65 -2.11
N ARG A 121 -9.69 -24.57 -2.78
CA ARG A 121 -8.42 -25.13 -2.26
C ARG A 121 -7.35 -24.07 -2.05
N ILE A 122 -7.24 -23.09 -2.96
CA ILE A 122 -6.31 -21.97 -2.81
C ILE A 122 -6.70 -21.12 -1.59
N ILE A 123 -7.97 -20.76 -1.47
CA ILE A 123 -8.50 -19.97 -0.35
C ILE A 123 -8.23 -20.67 0.98
N GLU A 124 -8.54 -21.95 1.07
CA GLU A 124 -8.31 -22.77 2.28
C GLU A 124 -6.82 -22.77 2.64
N THR A 125 -5.94 -23.05 1.66
CA THR A 125 -4.49 -23.08 1.89
C THR A 125 -3.99 -21.73 2.40
N LEU A 126 -4.34 -20.63 1.73
CA LEU A 126 -3.85 -19.30 2.05
C LEU A 126 -4.41 -18.75 3.38
N SER A 127 -5.59 -19.19 3.79
CA SER A 127 -6.20 -18.78 5.07
C SER A 127 -5.43 -19.25 6.30
N SER A 128 -4.64 -20.32 6.16
CA SER A 128 -3.83 -20.90 7.24
C SER A 128 -2.43 -20.28 7.40
N LYS A 129 -2.14 -19.23 6.64
CA LYS A 129 -0.77 -18.69 6.46
C LYS A 129 -0.59 -17.31 7.12
N ASP A 130 0.47 -16.59 6.73
CA ASP A 130 0.74 -15.23 7.18
C ASP A 130 -0.35 -14.22 6.76
N SER A 131 -0.27 -13.01 7.31
CA SER A 131 -1.30 -11.99 7.13
C SER A 131 -1.51 -11.57 5.68
N ALA A 132 -0.47 -11.54 4.84
CA ALA A 132 -0.60 -11.14 3.44
C ALA A 132 -1.33 -12.24 2.63
N GLN A 133 -0.95 -13.50 2.84
CA GLN A 133 -1.60 -14.65 2.20
C GLN A 133 -3.08 -14.78 2.63
N GLN A 134 -3.37 -14.57 3.92
CA GLN A 134 -4.73 -14.53 4.44
C GLN A 134 -5.57 -13.43 3.77
N GLN A 135 -5.03 -12.23 3.61
CA GLN A 135 -5.72 -11.15 2.91
C GLN A 135 -5.99 -11.51 1.44
N VAL A 136 -5.05 -12.14 0.72
CA VAL A 136 -5.34 -12.66 -0.64
C VAL A 136 -6.53 -13.62 -0.63
N ALA A 137 -6.60 -14.54 0.34
CA ALA A 137 -7.72 -15.46 0.48
C ALA A 137 -9.06 -14.74 0.71
N GLU A 138 -9.08 -13.70 1.55
CA GLU A 138 -10.28 -12.87 1.78
C GLU A 138 -10.75 -12.17 0.51
N TYR A 139 -9.83 -11.59 -0.28
CA TYR A 139 -10.19 -10.96 -1.55
C TYR A 139 -10.68 -11.98 -2.58
N MET A 140 -10.12 -13.18 -2.61
CA MET A 140 -10.61 -14.27 -3.46
C MET A 140 -12.05 -14.67 -3.11
N ARG A 141 -12.38 -14.79 -1.81
CA ARG A 141 -13.77 -15.06 -1.36
C ARG A 141 -14.74 -13.97 -1.81
N ARG A 142 -14.42 -12.70 -1.54
CA ARG A 142 -15.25 -11.56 -1.95
C ARG A 142 -15.45 -11.51 -3.47
N GLN A 143 -14.44 -11.92 -4.25
CA GLN A 143 -14.57 -11.98 -5.70
C GLN A 143 -15.52 -13.10 -6.15
N GLN A 144 -15.53 -14.26 -5.49
CA GLN A 144 -16.50 -15.33 -5.77
C GLN A 144 -17.92 -14.87 -5.46
N GLU A 145 -18.14 -14.18 -4.33
CA GLU A 145 -19.46 -13.67 -3.92
C GLU A 145 -20.02 -12.61 -4.89
N ASN A 146 -19.17 -11.73 -5.42
CA ASN A 146 -19.58 -10.67 -6.34
C ASN A 146 -19.72 -11.13 -7.80
N GLY A 147 -19.30 -12.36 -8.12
CA GLY A 147 -19.32 -12.92 -9.47
C GLY A 147 -20.46 -13.93 -9.74
N ALA A 148 -21.28 -14.22 -8.72
CA ALA A 148 -22.51 -15.02 -8.80
C ALA A 148 -23.74 -14.12 -8.94
#